data_AF-A0A6P0VAV5-F1
#
_entry.id   AF-A0A6P0VAV5-F1
#
_cell.length_a   1.000
_cell.length_b   1.000
_cell.length_c   1.000
_cell.angle_alpha   90.00
_cell.angle_beta   90.00
_cell.angle_gamma   90.00
#
_symmetry.space_group_name_H-M   'P 1'
#
loop_
_entity.id
_entity.type
_entity.pdbx_description
1 polymer ?
#
loop_
_entity_poly.entity_id
_entity_poly.type
_entity_poly.pdbx_seq_one_letter_code
_entity_poly.pdbx_strand_id
1 'polypeptide(L)'
;MIWLWVVRKEKNIQIEDKPAECGIETWIHYLQGEAVNELQEYAKFDKDESSCKPYVENLAEQCRSQNIPEDTPESLQAACGELQRLLLLL
;
A
#
# COMPACT_ATOMS: atom_id res chain seq x y z
N MET A 1 35.33 18.76 9.02
CA MET A 1 34.16 19.48 8.44
C MET A 1 33.40 18.53 7.51
N ILE A 2 32.74 17.53 8.09
CA ILE A 2 32.00 16.46 7.37
C ILE A 2 30.50 16.78 7.29
N TRP A 3 30.03 17.71 8.14
CA TRP A 3 28.62 18.08 8.28
C TRP A 3 28.02 18.84 7.08
N LEU A 4 28.82 19.49 6.22
CA LEU A 4 28.30 20.13 5.00
C LEU A 4 28.08 19.17 3.82
N TRP A 5 28.70 17.99 3.82
CA TRP A 5 28.50 16.99 2.76
C TRP A 5 27.21 16.20 2.96
N VAL A 6 26.82 16.00 4.23
CA VAL A 6 25.61 15.26 4.62
C VAL A 6 24.33 16.00 4.20
N VAL A 7 24.30 17.34 4.25
CA VAL A 7 23.06 18.12 4.01
C VAL A 7 22.94 18.66 2.58
N ARG A 8 24.02 18.66 1.78
CA ARG A 8 24.01 19.27 0.43
C ARG A 8 23.76 18.27 -0.72
N LYS A 9 23.59 16.98 -0.43
CA LYS A 9 23.18 15.96 -1.42
C LYS A 9 21.65 15.82 -1.56
N GLU A 10 20.86 16.65 -0.88
CA GLU A 10 19.39 16.58 -0.88
C GLU A 10 18.67 17.35 -2.02
N LYS A 11 19.36 17.95 -3.00
CA LYS A 11 18.68 18.69 -4.09
C LYS A 11 19.28 18.52 -5.48
N ASN A 12 19.49 17.28 -5.92
CA ASN A 12 19.70 17.00 -7.34
C ASN A 12 19.42 15.55 -7.72
N ILE A 13 18.21 15.07 -7.42
CA ILE A 13 17.67 13.87 -8.04
C ILE A 13 16.50 14.37 -8.88
N GLN A 14 16.71 14.40 -10.21
CA GLN A 14 15.61 14.36 -11.16
C GLN A 14 14.88 13.06 -10.86
N ILE A 15 13.72 13.14 -10.22
CA ILE A 15 12.86 11.97 -9.99
C ILE A 15 12.08 11.75 -11.29
N GLU A 16 12.75 11.13 -12.25
CA GLU A 16 12.16 10.33 -13.30
C GLU A 16 12.40 8.88 -12.80
N ASP A 17 11.34 8.08 -12.67
CA ASP A 17 11.21 6.90 -11.78
C ASP A 17 11.08 7.22 -10.28
N LYS A 18 9.96 7.85 -9.91
CA LYS A 18 9.40 7.69 -8.56
C LYS A 18 8.97 6.21 -8.49
N PRO A 19 9.58 5.34 -7.66
CA PRO A 19 9.05 4.00 -7.51
C PRO A 19 7.63 4.19 -7.02
N ALA A 20 6.69 3.64 -7.77
CA ALA A 20 5.27 3.80 -7.53
C ALA A 20 5.01 3.65 -6.02
N GLU A 21 4.49 4.71 -5.44
CA GLU A 21 3.98 4.66 -4.08
C GLU A 21 2.80 3.69 -4.17
N CYS A 22 3.02 2.41 -3.81
CA CYS A 22 1.94 1.45 -3.60
C CYS A 22 1.01 2.07 -2.55
N GLY A 23 -0.02 2.74 -3.03
CA GLY A 23 -0.89 3.57 -2.21
C GLY A 23 -2.09 2.78 -1.75
N ILE A 24 -2.77 3.32 -0.72
CA ILE A 24 -4.11 2.88 -0.34
C ILE A 24 -5.06 2.82 -1.55
N GLU A 25 -4.82 3.65 -2.57
CA GLU A 25 -5.57 3.68 -3.83
C GLU A 25 -5.44 2.39 -4.63
N THR A 26 -4.22 1.89 -4.83
CA THR A 26 -3.96 0.61 -5.50
C THR A 26 -4.71 -0.52 -4.80
N TRP A 27 -4.74 -0.50 -3.46
CA TRP A 27 -5.46 -1.50 -2.69
C TRP A 27 -6.97 -1.36 -2.84
N ILE A 28 -7.51 -0.14 -2.86
CA ILE A 28 -8.94 0.09 -3.09
C ILE A 28 -9.37 -0.43 -4.46
N HIS A 29 -8.59 -0.18 -5.52
CA HIS A 29 -8.86 -0.71 -6.86
C HIS A 29 -8.82 -2.25 -6.89
N TYR A 30 -7.83 -2.87 -6.23
CA TYR A 30 -7.77 -4.33 -6.09
C TYR A 30 -9.01 -4.88 -5.38
N LEU A 31 -9.41 -4.25 -4.27
CA LEU A 31 -10.59 -4.68 -3.51
C LEU A 31 -11.91 -4.49 -4.25
N GLN A 32 -11.94 -3.65 -5.28
CA GLN A 32 -13.07 -3.51 -6.20
C GLN A 32 -13.11 -4.61 -7.27
N GLY A 33 -12.10 -5.49 -7.30
CA GLY A 33 -11.96 -6.57 -8.27
C GLY A 33 -11.22 -6.18 -9.54
N GLU A 34 -10.51 -5.05 -9.53
CA GLU A 34 -9.69 -4.63 -10.67
C GLU A 34 -8.31 -5.29 -10.62
N ALA A 35 -7.79 -5.65 -11.79
CA ALA A 35 -6.39 -6.08 -11.90
C ALA A 35 -5.49 -4.86 -11.72
N VAL A 36 -4.71 -4.85 -10.65
CA VAL A 36 -3.86 -3.69 -10.31
C VAL A 36 -2.40 -3.94 -10.66
N ASN A 37 -1.71 -2.86 -11.03
CA ASN A 37 -0.28 -2.83 -11.25
C ASN A 37 0.35 -1.91 -10.20
N GLU A 38 1.12 -2.49 -9.30
CA GLU A 38 1.80 -1.74 -8.22
C GLU A 38 2.83 -0.74 -8.72
N LEU A 39 3.25 -0.81 -9.98
CA LEU A 39 4.15 0.16 -10.63
C LEU A 39 3.42 1.36 -11.23
N GLN A 40 2.08 1.39 -11.17
CA GLN A 40 1.27 2.47 -11.71
C GLN A 40 0.80 3.41 -10.60
N GLU A 41 0.81 4.71 -10.88
CA GLU A 41 0.17 5.70 -10.02
C GLU A 41 -1.34 5.69 -10.25
N TYR A 42 -2.11 5.49 -9.17
CA TYR A 42 -3.57 5.54 -9.21
C TYR A 42 -4.06 6.93 -8.82
N ALA A 43 -5.10 7.40 -9.49
CA ALA A 43 -5.77 8.63 -9.08
C ALA A 43 -6.30 8.47 -7.66
N LYS A 44 -6.37 9.59 -6.93
CA LYS A 44 -6.96 9.57 -5.59
C LYS A 44 -8.40 9.11 -5.65
N PHE A 45 -8.84 8.39 -4.62
CA PHE A 45 -10.24 8.01 -4.54
C PHE A 45 -11.10 9.24 -4.27
N ASP A 46 -11.91 9.61 -5.27
CA ASP A 46 -12.73 10.82 -5.22
C ASP A 46 -14.01 10.65 -4.38
N LYS A 47 -14.27 9.44 -3.86
CA LYS A 47 -15.45 9.13 -3.05
C LYS A 47 -15.12 9.17 -1.57
N ASP A 48 -16.15 9.39 -0.75
CA ASP A 48 -16.01 9.42 0.70
C ASP A 48 -15.36 8.13 1.22
N GLU A 49 -14.44 8.26 2.18
CA GLU A 49 -13.72 7.15 2.83
C GLU A 49 -14.66 6.06 3.36
N SER A 50 -15.88 6.45 3.75
CA SER A 50 -16.93 5.52 4.20
C SER A 50 -17.34 4.49 3.12
N SER A 51 -17.16 4.82 1.84
CA SER A 51 -17.42 3.90 0.72
C SER A 51 -16.42 2.75 0.68
N CYS A 52 -15.22 2.95 1.23
CA CYS A 52 -14.17 1.92 1.32
C CYS A 52 -14.37 0.98 2.50
N LYS A 53 -15.20 1.36 3.49
CA LYS A 53 -15.43 0.58 4.71
C LYS A 53 -15.75 -0.90 4.47
N PRO A 54 -16.76 -1.29 3.65
CA PRO A 54 -17.08 -2.70 3.46
C PRO A 54 -15.93 -3.49 2.83
N TYR A 55 -15.14 -2.85 1.95
CA TYR A 55 -14.00 -3.47 1.30
C TYR A 55 -12.84 -3.70 2.28
N VAL A 56 -12.55 -2.72 3.12
CA VAL A 56 -11.49 -2.80 4.13
C VAL A 56 -11.86 -3.79 5.24
N GLU A 57 -13.12 -3.84 5.66
CA GLU A 57 -13.61 -4.82 6.64
C GLU A 57 -13.47 -6.25 6.10
N ASN A 58 -13.90 -6.48 4.85
CA ASN A 58 -13.75 -7.78 4.20
C ASN A 58 -12.27 -8.19 4.07
N LEU A 59 -11.40 -7.26 3.65
CA LEU A 59 -9.97 -7.51 3.58
C LEU A 59 -9.38 -7.89 4.95
N ALA A 60 -9.75 -7.17 6.00
CA ALA A 60 -9.27 -7.45 7.34
C ALA A 60 -9.69 -8.85 7.81
N GLU A 61 -10.90 -9.31 7.47
CA GLU A 61 -11.36 -10.68 7.71
C GLU A 61 -10.52 -11.69 6.91
N GLN A 62 -10.27 -11.44 5.62
CA GLN A 62 -9.42 -12.31 4.79
C GLN A 62 -7.99 -12.42 5.34
N CYS A 63 -7.36 -11.30 5.73
CA CYS A 63 -6.03 -11.31 6.37
C CYS A 63 -6.05 -12.14 7.67
N ARG A 64 -7.09 -12.00 8.51
CA ARG A 64 -7.22 -12.76 9.77
C ARG A 64 -7.39 -14.25 9.53
N SER A 65 -8.16 -14.63 8.52
CA SER A 65 -8.38 -16.03 8.15
C SER A 65 -7.24 -16.63 7.31
N GLN A 66 -6.20 -15.85 6.99
CA GLN A 66 -5.11 -16.24 6.09
C GLN A 66 -5.60 -16.74 4.71
N ASN A 67 -6.78 -16.29 4.29
CA ASN A 67 -7.42 -16.72 3.05
C ASN A 67 -7.38 -15.60 2.02
N ILE A 68 -6.17 -15.09 1.79
CA ILE A 68 -5.90 -14.05 0.81
C ILE A 68 -5.58 -14.70 -0.53
N PRO A 69 -6.21 -14.25 -1.63
CA PRO A 69 -5.93 -14.75 -2.97
C PRO A 69 -4.45 -14.57 -3.38
N GLU A 70 -3.90 -15.51 -4.18
CA GLU A 70 -2.51 -15.43 -4.65
C GLU A 70 -2.26 -14.26 -5.62
N ASP A 71 -3.31 -13.73 -6.26
CA ASP A 71 -3.26 -12.55 -7.12
C ASP A 71 -3.29 -11.22 -6.35
N THR A 72 -3.18 -11.29 -5.02
CA THR A 72 -3.11 -10.11 -4.16
C THR A 72 -1.80 -9.36 -4.35
N PRO A 73 -1.82 -8.01 -4.41
CA PRO A 73 -0.61 -7.19 -4.47
C PRO A 73 0.39 -7.54 -3.37
N GLU A 74 1.68 -7.54 -3.69
CA GLU A 74 2.73 -7.96 -2.74
C GLU A 74 2.76 -7.06 -1.51
N SER A 75 2.53 -5.75 -1.69
CA SER A 75 2.46 -4.80 -0.57
C SER A 75 1.28 -5.08 0.36
N LEU A 76 0.15 -5.52 -0.19
CA LEU A 76 -1.05 -5.85 0.58
C LEU A 76 -0.86 -7.17 1.34
N GLN A 77 -0.22 -8.16 0.71
CA GLN A 77 0.14 -9.41 1.36
C GLN A 77 1.08 -9.18 2.55
N ALA A 78 2.10 -8.32 2.39
CA ALA A 78 2.99 -7.92 3.47
C ALA A 78 2.23 -7.22 4.62
N ALA A 79 1.28 -6.34 4.29
CA ALA A 79 0.46 -5.65 5.29
C ALA A 79 -0.41 -6.63 6.11
N CYS A 80 -0.98 -7.65 5.48
CA CYS A 80 -1.73 -8.69 6.19
C CYS A 80 -0.84 -9.56 7.09
N GLY A 81 0.41 -9.84 6.67
CA GLY A 81 1.40 -10.49 7.52
C GLY A 81 1.74 -9.67 8.78
N GLU A 82 1.91 -8.35 8.62
CA GLU A 82 2.12 -7.44 9.74
C GLU A 82 0.89 -7.36 10.66
N LEU A 83 -0.33 -7.29 10.10
CA LEU A 83 -1.56 -7.33 10.89
C LEU A 83 -1.62 -8.59 11.74
N GLN A 84 -1.28 -9.75 11.17
CA GLN A 84 -1.24 -11.00 11.92
C GLN A 84 -0.21 -10.96 13.05
N ARG A 85 0.99 -10.41 12.78
CA ARG A 85 2.03 -10.22 13.80
C ARG A 85 1.53 -9.36 14.95
N LEU A 86 0.80 -8.28 14.67
CA LEU A 86 0.23 -7.40 15.69
C LEU A 86 -0.90 -8.05 16.47
N LEU A 87 -1.76 -8.83 15.81
CA LEU A 87 -2.85 -9.56 16.47
C LEU A 87 -2.34 -10.62 17.44
N LEU A 88 -1.17 -11.23 17.19
CA LEU A 88 -0.53 -12.15 18.13
C LEU A 88 0.04 -11.46 19.38
N LEU A 89 0.17 -10.13 19.37
CA LEU A 89 0.70 -9.33 20.47
C LEU A 89 -0.40 -8.68 21.32
N LEU A 90 -1.67 -8.83 20.93
CA LEU A 90 -2.86 -8.29 21.59
C LEU A 90 -3.62 -9.40 22.33
#